data_AF-A0A3D0QIY8-F1
#
_entry.id   AF-A0A3D0QIY8-F1
#
_cell.length_a   1.000
_cell.length_b   1.000
_cell.length_c   1.000
_cell.angle_alpha   90.00
_cell.angle_beta   90.00
_cell.angle_gamma   90.00
#
_symmetry.space_group_name_H-M   'P 1'
#
loop_
_entity.id
_entity.type
_entity.pdbx_description
1 polymer ?
#
loop_
_entity_poly.entity_id
_entity_poly.type
_entity_poly.pdbx_seq_one_letter_code
_entity_poly.pdbx_strand_id
1 'polypeptide(L)'
;MKSHTTRLVTLIFCVVLLGVSVVTAQNPRVGGVAAPELLIPAGARDLALGGSSLAVTKGVEAMYWNPAGLGRMPGSAEAMVSSLSYIADINVTYGAVAGRFGDFGAVGISIKSLNFGDIPLTSEEDPEGRSGRFYSPTYITMGASFARDLTDAVTVGFTAKLISEQIDR
;
A
#
# COMPACT_ATOMS: atom_id res chain seq x y z
N MET A 1 12.40 -39.14 -26.39
CA MET A 1 11.01 -38.66 -26.55
C MET A 1 10.26 -38.46 -25.23
N LYS A 2 10.26 -39.40 -24.27
CA LYS A 2 9.50 -39.27 -22.99
C LYS A 2 9.79 -38.00 -22.16
N SER A 3 11.03 -37.51 -22.07
CA SER A 3 11.36 -36.35 -21.22
C SER A 3 10.82 -35.01 -21.75
N HIS A 4 10.66 -34.86 -23.06
CA HIS A 4 10.05 -33.66 -23.65
C HIS A 4 8.54 -33.61 -23.40
N THR A 5 7.87 -34.77 -23.45
CA THR A 5 6.45 -34.88 -23.13
C THR A 5 6.19 -34.59 -21.65
N THR A 6 7.03 -35.09 -20.73
CA THR A 6 6.90 -34.77 -19.29
C THR A 6 7.09 -33.29 -19.01
N ARG A 7 8.11 -32.65 -19.63
CA ARG A 7 8.35 -31.20 -19.47
C ARG A 7 7.18 -30.36 -20.02
N LEU A 8 6.58 -30.77 -21.14
CA LEU A 8 5.41 -30.11 -21.72
C LEU A 8 4.19 -30.20 -20.79
N VAL A 9 3.93 -31.39 -20.22
CA VAL A 9 2.82 -31.61 -19.28
C VAL A 9 3.02 -30.80 -18.00
N THR A 10 4.23 -30.74 -17.45
CA THR A 10 4.54 -29.89 -16.29
C THR A 10 4.34 -28.41 -16.60
N LEU A 11 4.76 -27.94 -17.78
CA LEU A 11 4.55 -26.55 -18.21
C LEU A 11 3.05 -26.22 -18.30
N ILE A 12 2.27 -27.09 -18.94
CA ILE A 12 0.80 -26.93 -19.06
C ILE A 12 0.17 -26.91 -17.67
N PHE A 13 0.58 -27.79 -16.76
CA PHE A 13 0.07 -27.82 -15.39
C PHE A 13 0.38 -26.52 -14.63
N CYS A 14 1.59 -25.97 -14.76
CA CYS A 14 1.94 -24.66 -14.17
C CYS A 14 1.11 -23.52 -14.77
N VAL A 15 0.87 -23.52 -16.08
CA VAL A 15 0.04 -22.51 -16.75
C VAL A 15 -1.42 -22.59 -16.30
N VAL A 16 -1.96 -23.81 -16.15
CA VAL A 16 -3.31 -24.04 -15.63
C VAL A 16 -3.44 -23.57 -14.17
N LEU A 17 -2.44 -23.85 -13.32
CA LEU A 17 -2.40 -23.36 -11.94
C LEU A 17 -2.39 -21.83 -11.84
N LEU A 18 -1.67 -21.15 -12.75
CA LEU A 18 -1.65 -19.69 -12.80
C LEU A 18 -3.01 -19.09 -13.26
N GLY A 19 -3.77 -19.81 -14.09
CA GLY A 19 -5.06 -19.35 -14.60
C GLY A 19 -6.21 -19.40 -13.60
N VAL A 20 -6.20 -20.32 -12.63
CA VAL A 20 -7.32 -20.53 -11.69
C VAL A 20 -7.47 -19.37 -10.69
N SER A 21 -6.38 -18.66 -10.36
CA SER A 21 -6.39 -17.59 -9.36
C SER A 21 -7.14 -16.32 -9.80
N VAL A 22 -7.31 -16.10 -11.11
CA VAL A 22 -7.88 -14.85 -11.65
C VAL A 22 -9.41 -14.82 -11.56
N VAL A 23 -10.07 -15.99 -11.65
CA VAL A 23 -11.53 -16.09 -11.79
C VAL A 23 -12.27 -15.95 -10.46
N THR A 24 -11.59 -16.16 -9.32
CA THR A 24 -12.22 -16.15 -7.98
C THR A 24 -11.86 -14.95 -7.11
N ALA A 25 -11.04 -14.02 -7.62
CA ALA A 25 -10.53 -12.88 -6.85
C ALA A 25 -11.52 -11.70 -6.71
N GLN A 26 -12.63 -11.70 -7.45
CA GLN A 26 -13.59 -10.60 -7.39
C GLN A 26 -14.56 -10.79 -6.22
N ASN A 27 -14.38 -9.99 -5.17
CA ASN A 27 -15.33 -9.89 -4.07
C ASN A 27 -16.56 -9.06 -4.53
N PRO A 28 -17.76 -9.65 -4.69
CA PRO A 28 -18.92 -8.93 -5.20
C PRO A 28 -19.48 -7.88 -4.20
N ARG A 29 -18.92 -7.77 -2.99
CA ARG A 29 -19.36 -6.85 -1.92
C ARG A 29 -18.43 -5.64 -1.72
N VAL A 30 -17.63 -5.27 -2.71
CA VAL A 30 -16.69 -4.13 -2.63
C VAL A 30 -17.34 -2.78 -2.37
N GLY A 31 -18.63 -2.59 -2.72
CA GLY A 31 -19.32 -1.30 -2.56
C GLY A 31 -19.65 -0.87 -1.12
N GLY A 32 -19.46 -1.75 -0.12
CA GLY A 32 -19.74 -1.45 1.30
C GLY A 32 -18.50 -1.17 2.15
N VAL A 33 -17.31 -1.10 1.55
CA VAL A 33 -16.04 -0.93 2.27
C VAL A 33 -15.75 0.57 2.40
N ALA A 34 -15.49 1.02 3.63
CA ALA A 34 -15.00 2.38 3.90
C ALA A 34 -13.47 2.46 3.68
N ALA A 35 -12.97 3.65 3.36
CA ALA A 35 -11.54 3.95 3.20
C ALA A 35 -10.80 3.11 2.11
N PRO A 36 -11.28 3.09 0.84
CA PRO A 36 -10.61 2.35 -0.25
C PRO A 36 -9.18 2.84 -0.53
N GLU A 37 -8.83 4.06 -0.15
CA GLU A 37 -7.48 4.62 -0.26
C GLU A 37 -6.44 3.85 0.55
N LEU A 38 -6.85 3.10 1.58
CA LEU A 38 -5.94 2.23 2.33
C LEU A 38 -5.38 1.11 1.49
N LEU A 39 -6.08 0.68 0.43
CA LEU A 39 -5.64 -0.37 -0.48
C LEU A 39 -4.54 0.11 -1.43
N ILE A 40 -4.41 1.43 -1.62
CA ILE A 40 -3.39 1.99 -2.52
C ILE A 40 -2.01 1.79 -1.89
N PRO A 41 -1.16 0.99 -2.55
CA PRO A 41 0.15 0.61 -2.03
C PRO A 41 1.10 1.80 -1.91
N ALA A 42 2.04 1.67 -0.98
CA ALA A 42 3.12 2.62 -0.78
C ALA A 42 4.49 1.94 -0.92
N GLY A 43 5.46 2.68 -1.45
CA GLY A 43 6.83 2.25 -1.60
C GLY A 43 7.16 1.60 -2.93
N ALA A 44 8.15 2.18 -3.62
CA ALA A 44 8.53 1.79 -4.98
C ALA A 44 9.04 0.35 -5.09
N ARG A 45 9.82 -0.12 -4.10
CA ARG A 45 10.42 -1.46 -4.11
C ARG A 45 9.36 -2.55 -4.02
N ASP A 46 8.50 -2.48 -3.03
CA ASP A 46 7.46 -3.47 -2.79
C ASP A 46 6.40 -3.45 -3.90
N LEU A 47 6.14 -2.27 -4.48
CA LEU A 47 5.35 -2.10 -5.70
C LEU A 47 5.97 -2.78 -6.92
N ALA A 48 7.28 -2.60 -7.15
CA ALA A 48 7.99 -3.24 -8.26
C ALA A 48 7.99 -4.77 -8.16
N LEU A 49 7.87 -5.30 -6.94
CA LEU A 49 7.74 -6.73 -6.66
C LEU A 49 6.29 -7.24 -6.71
N GLY A 50 5.34 -6.40 -7.12
CA GLY A 50 3.91 -6.76 -7.18
C GLY A 50 3.31 -7.12 -5.83
N GLY A 51 3.84 -6.57 -4.73
CA GLY A 51 3.39 -6.88 -3.37
C GLY A 51 3.81 -8.27 -2.85
N SER A 52 4.70 -8.98 -3.55
CA SER A 52 5.21 -10.30 -3.11
C SER A 52 6.17 -10.24 -1.92
N SER A 53 6.51 -9.03 -1.44
CA SER A 53 7.54 -8.79 -0.43
C SER A 53 7.07 -8.88 1.02
N LEU A 54 5.82 -9.27 1.29
CA LEU A 54 5.23 -9.32 2.65
C LEU A 54 6.07 -10.06 3.70
N ALA A 55 6.79 -11.11 3.29
CA ALA A 55 7.62 -11.92 4.18
C ALA A 55 9.08 -11.42 4.31
N VAL A 56 9.53 -10.59 3.36
CA VAL A 56 10.94 -10.16 3.24
C VAL A 56 11.14 -8.66 3.44
N THR A 57 10.06 -7.88 3.49
CA THR A 57 10.10 -6.45 3.76
C THR A 57 10.64 -6.19 5.17
N LYS A 58 11.49 -5.17 5.30
CA LYS A 58 12.20 -4.80 6.53
C LYS A 58 12.32 -3.29 6.61
N GLY A 59 12.43 -2.76 7.83
CA GLY A 59 12.62 -1.33 8.06
C GLY A 59 11.35 -0.51 7.79
N VAL A 60 11.52 0.73 7.32
CA VAL A 60 10.41 1.68 7.17
C VAL A 60 9.40 1.26 6.09
N GLU A 61 9.86 0.62 5.01
CA GLU A 61 8.97 0.07 3.95
C GLU A 61 7.96 -0.94 4.52
N ALA A 62 8.38 -1.71 5.53
CA ALA A 62 7.57 -2.75 6.14
C ALA A 62 6.33 -2.19 6.87
N MET A 63 6.33 -0.93 7.30
CA MET A 63 5.22 -0.35 8.05
C MET A 63 3.89 -0.36 7.27
N TYR A 64 3.92 -0.25 5.95
CA TYR A 64 2.72 -0.35 5.11
C TYR A 64 2.32 -1.81 4.85
N TRP A 65 3.30 -2.67 4.56
CA TRP A 65 3.09 -4.03 4.06
C TRP A 65 2.95 -5.09 5.16
N ASN A 66 3.89 -5.10 6.11
CA ASN A 66 3.89 -6.02 7.24
C ASN A 66 4.68 -5.40 8.41
N PRO A 67 4.01 -4.84 9.43
CA PRO A 67 4.68 -4.12 10.50
C PRO A 67 5.67 -4.97 11.30
N ALA A 68 5.57 -6.31 11.28
CA ALA A 68 6.60 -7.15 11.90
C ALA A 68 7.99 -6.95 11.27
N GLY A 69 8.07 -6.62 9.98
CA GLY A 69 9.34 -6.32 9.31
C GLY A 69 10.06 -5.08 9.87
N LEU A 70 9.34 -4.17 10.53
CA LEU A 70 9.93 -3.02 11.22
C LEU A 70 10.85 -3.46 12.37
N GLY A 71 10.50 -4.57 13.03
CA GLY A 71 11.32 -5.20 14.06
C GLY A 71 12.61 -5.81 13.51
N ARG A 72 12.80 -5.90 12.19
CA ARG A 72 14.06 -6.37 11.58
C ARG A 72 14.80 -5.27 10.82
N MET A 73 14.59 -4.02 11.24
CA MET A 73 15.29 -2.85 10.69
C MET A 73 16.81 -3.01 10.86
N PRO A 74 17.60 -2.92 9.76
CA PRO A 74 19.05 -3.04 9.83
C PRO A 74 19.74 -1.83 10.51
N GLY A 75 19.17 -0.63 10.38
CA GLY A 75 19.66 0.58 11.03
C GLY A 75 19.03 0.87 12.40
N SER A 76 19.59 1.85 13.12
CA SER A 76 18.98 2.42 14.33
C SER A 76 17.89 3.44 14.01
N ALA A 77 17.99 4.12 12.86
CA ALA A 77 16.98 5.03 12.35
C ALA A 77 16.93 4.96 10.83
N GLU A 78 15.73 5.01 10.28
CA GLU A 78 15.48 5.00 8.84
C GLU A 78 14.36 5.98 8.51
N ALA A 79 14.40 6.52 7.30
CA ALA A 79 13.39 7.42 6.77
C ALA A 79 13.14 7.09 5.29
N MET A 80 11.90 7.31 4.86
CA MET A 80 11.46 7.02 3.50
C MET A 80 10.47 8.08 3.05
N VAL A 81 10.60 8.48 1.79
CA VAL A 81 9.59 9.26 1.07
C VAL A 81 9.34 8.55 -0.26
N SER A 82 8.07 8.42 -0.64
CA SER A 82 7.64 7.81 -1.89
C SER A 82 6.53 8.65 -2.49
N SER A 83 6.60 8.86 -3.80
CA SER A 83 5.54 9.48 -4.59
C SER A 83 5.08 8.50 -5.66
N LEU A 84 3.78 8.41 -5.87
CA LEU A 84 3.13 7.54 -6.84
C LEU A 84 2.10 8.37 -7.60
N SER A 85 2.26 8.44 -8.93
CA SER A 85 1.20 8.90 -9.82
C SER A 85 0.22 7.77 -10.04
N TYR A 86 -1.00 7.93 -9.53
CA TYR A 86 -2.08 6.98 -9.66
C TYR A 86 -2.97 7.32 -10.85
N ILE A 87 -4.06 6.57 -11.05
CA ILE A 87 -4.99 6.82 -12.17
C ILE A 87 -5.60 8.23 -12.07
N ALA A 88 -5.95 8.81 -13.23
CA ALA A 88 -6.57 10.14 -13.33
C ALA A 88 -5.76 11.27 -12.66
N ASP A 89 -4.42 11.22 -12.80
CA ASP A 89 -3.48 12.21 -12.26
C ASP A 89 -3.55 12.42 -10.73
N ILE A 90 -4.15 11.48 -10.01
CA ILE A 90 -4.15 11.46 -8.55
C ILE A 90 -2.73 11.25 -8.05
N ASN A 91 -2.25 12.15 -7.19
CA ASN A 91 -0.93 12.01 -6.58
C ASN A 91 -1.04 11.37 -5.19
N VAL A 92 -0.28 10.30 -4.98
CA VAL A 92 -0.15 9.62 -3.69
C VAL A 92 1.25 9.88 -3.15
N THR A 93 1.34 10.58 -2.04
CA THR A 93 2.61 10.82 -1.34
C THR A 93 2.62 10.06 -0.02
N TYR A 94 3.68 9.30 0.22
CA TYR A 94 3.91 8.55 1.46
C TYR A 94 5.23 8.98 2.07
N GLY A 95 5.21 9.35 3.35
CA GLY A 95 6.39 9.64 4.15
C GLY A 95 6.39 8.79 5.41
N ALA A 96 7.52 8.24 5.78
CA ALA A 96 7.63 7.47 7.01
C ALA A 96 9.02 7.57 7.62
N VAL A 97 9.08 7.49 8.94
CA VAL A 97 10.32 7.48 9.72
C VAL A 97 10.19 6.46 10.84
N ALA A 98 11.29 5.80 11.17
CA ALA A 98 11.33 4.83 12.25
C ALA A 98 12.66 4.83 12.99
N GLY A 99 12.60 4.43 14.25
CA GLY A 99 13.75 4.21 15.13
C GLY A 99 13.67 2.86 15.82
N ARG A 100 14.82 2.19 15.97
CA ARG A 100 14.99 0.95 16.73
C ARG A 100 15.74 1.25 18.03
N PHE A 101 15.17 0.81 19.15
CA PHE A 101 15.64 1.13 20.50
C PHE A 101 16.09 -0.14 21.24
N GLY A 102 17.05 -0.87 20.67
CA GLY A 102 17.57 -2.11 21.26
C GLY A 102 16.45 -3.11 21.59
N ASP A 103 16.41 -3.57 22.84
CA ASP A 103 15.47 -4.60 23.31
C ASP A 103 14.01 -4.13 23.43
N PHE A 104 13.77 -2.81 23.40
CA PHE A 104 12.42 -2.25 23.42
C PHE A 104 11.69 -2.55 22.10
N GLY A 105 12.42 -2.69 21.00
CA GLY A 105 11.87 -2.87 19.65
C GLY A 105 12.00 -1.61 18.79
N ALA A 106 11.19 -1.54 17.75
CA ALA A 106 11.18 -0.46 16.78
C ALA A 106 9.82 0.26 16.78
N VAL A 107 9.87 1.58 16.68
CA VAL A 107 8.70 2.47 16.58
C VAL A 107 8.83 3.27 15.29
N GLY A 108 7.73 3.47 14.60
CA GLY A 108 7.70 4.30 13.40
C GLY A 108 6.38 5.06 13.25
N ILE A 109 6.46 6.18 12.56
CA ILE A 109 5.29 6.97 12.15
C ILE A 109 5.28 7.11 10.63
N SER A 110 4.09 7.08 10.05
CA SER A 110 3.88 7.21 8.61
C SER A 110 2.75 8.18 8.34
N ILE A 111 2.86 8.91 7.24
CA ILE A 111 1.80 9.73 6.68
C ILE A 111 1.63 9.36 5.21
N LYS A 112 0.38 9.19 4.79
CA LYS A 112 -0.02 8.99 3.40
C LYS A 112 -1.01 10.09 3.05
N SER A 113 -0.76 10.80 1.97
CA SER A 113 -1.65 11.82 1.41
C SER A 113 -2.06 11.38 0.02
N LEU A 114 -3.35 11.43 -0.26
CA LEU A 114 -3.93 11.34 -1.60
C LEU A 114 -4.46 12.71 -1.97
N ASN A 115 -3.95 13.26 -3.07
CA ASN A 115 -4.43 14.50 -3.65
C ASN A 115 -5.04 14.19 -5.02
N PHE A 116 -6.30 14.58 -5.20
CA PHE A 116 -7.06 14.34 -6.43
C PHE A 116 -6.87 15.43 -7.49
N GLY A 117 -6.07 16.46 -7.20
CA GLY A 117 -5.89 17.63 -8.05
C GLY A 117 -7.12 18.53 -8.06
N ASP A 118 -7.11 19.52 -8.94
CA ASP A 118 -8.20 20.47 -9.10
C ASP A 118 -9.23 19.92 -10.09
N ILE A 119 -10.40 19.55 -9.58
CA ILE A 119 -11.50 19.05 -10.39
C ILE A 119 -12.44 20.23 -10.70
N PRO A 120 -12.77 20.49 -11.98
CA PRO A 120 -13.72 21.55 -12.32
C PRO A 120 -15.12 21.19 -11.79
N LEU A 121 -15.70 22.12 -11.04
CA LEU A 121 -17.05 21.95 -10.50
C LEU A 121 -18.07 22.16 -11.62
N THR A 122 -18.84 21.11 -11.94
CA THR A 122 -19.95 21.18 -12.90
C THR A 122 -21.27 21.14 -12.15
N SER A 123 -22.20 22.03 -12.51
CA SER A 123 -23.57 22.06 -11.99
C SER A 123 -24.56 22.07 -13.14
N GLU A 124 -25.86 21.90 -12.86
CA GLU A 124 -26.90 22.04 -13.91
C GLU A 124 -26.87 23.42 -14.57
N GLU A 125 -26.48 24.46 -13.83
CA GLU A 125 -26.37 25.84 -14.30
C GLU A 125 -25.06 26.10 -15.07
N ASP A 126 -24.01 25.29 -14.82
CA ASP A 126 -22.71 25.38 -15.48
C ASP A 126 -22.15 23.98 -15.81
N PRO A 127 -22.70 23.32 -16.85
CA PRO A 127 -22.30 21.97 -17.22
C PRO A 127 -20.90 21.91 -17.87
N GLU A 128 -20.38 23.04 -18.34
CA GLU A 128 -19.06 23.16 -18.96
C GLU A 128 -17.98 23.64 -17.98
N GLY A 129 -18.33 23.95 -16.71
CA GLY A 129 -17.38 24.44 -15.70
C GLY A 129 -16.78 25.81 -16.03
N ARG A 130 -17.47 26.65 -16.82
CA ARG A 130 -16.99 27.95 -17.28
C ARG A 130 -16.90 29.01 -16.19
N SER A 131 -17.49 28.75 -15.02
CA SER A 131 -17.38 29.57 -13.80
C SER A 131 -16.01 29.53 -13.14
N GLY A 132 -15.12 28.60 -13.54
CA GLY A 132 -13.75 28.50 -13.03
C GLY A 132 -13.67 28.08 -11.55
N ARG A 133 -14.72 27.46 -11.02
CA ARG A 133 -14.76 26.90 -9.67
C ARG A 133 -14.10 25.53 -9.68
N PHE A 134 -13.14 25.32 -8.79
CA PHE A 134 -12.45 24.04 -8.63
C PHE A 134 -12.73 23.46 -7.25
N TYR A 135 -12.66 22.15 -7.18
CA TYR A 135 -12.76 21.41 -5.95
C TYR A 135 -11.67 20.33 -5.89
N SER A 136 -10.96 20.26 -4.76
CA SER A 136 -9.73 19.47 -4.61
C SER A 136 -9.81 18.55 -3.39
N PRO A 137 -10.45 17.37 -3.52
CA PRO A 137 -10.51 16.38 -2.44
C PRO A 137 -9.11 16.00 -1.96
N THR A 138 -8.96 15.82 -0.65
CA THR A 138 -7.70 15.35 -0.06
C THR A 138 -7.97 14.34 1.03
N TYR A 139 -7.35 13.16 0.92
CA TYR A 139 -7.41 12.13 1.96
C TYR A 139 -6.06 11.99 2.63
N ILE A 140 -6.06 11.92 3.95
CA ILE A 140 -4.86 11.79 4.76
C ILE A 140 -5.01 10.57 5.66
N THR A 141 -4.00 9.70 5.63
CA THR A 141 -3.84 8.60 6.58
C THR A 141 -2.58 8.82 7.39
N MET A 142 -2.69 8.84 8.71
CA MET A 142 -1.55 8.80 9.62
C MET A 142 -1.46 7.42 10.25
N GLY A 143 -0.25 6.90 10.41
CA GLY A 143 -0.01 5.58 10.98
C GLY A 143 1.06 5.64 12.05
N ALA A 144 0.85 4.91 13.14
CA ALA A 144 1.85 4.65 14.16
C ALA A 144 2.07 3.14 14.24
N SER A 145 3.32 2.72 14.08
CA SER A 145 3.72 1.31 14.06
C SER A 145 4.68 1.01 15.20
N PHE A 146 4.52 -0.16 15.79
CA PHE A 146 5.44 -0.72 16.76
C PHE A 146 5.74 -2.17 16.39
N ALA A 147 6.98 -2.59 16.53
CA ALA A 147 7.38 -3.96 16.27
C ALA A 147 8.49 -4.41 17.22
N ARG A 148 8.47 -5.68 17.58
CA ARG A 148 9.42 -6.27 18.51
C ARG A 148 9.72 -7.72 18.14
N ASP A 149 10.99 -8.09 18.28
CA ASP A 149 11.42 -9.48 18.21
C ASP A 149 11.05 -10.19 19.52
N LEU A 150 10.23 -11.24 19.42
CA LEU A 150 9.89 -12.10 20.56
C LEU A 150 10.93 -13.20 20.75
N THR A 151 11.49 -13.69 19.65
CA THR A 151 12.58 -14.67 19.60
C THR A 151 13.46 -14.38 18.38
N ASP A 152 14.60 -15.08 18.25
CA ASP A 152 15.49 -14.97 17.09
C ASP A 152 14.78 -15.29 15.76
N ALA A 153 13.66 -16.03 15.82
CA ALA A 153 12.90 -16.45 14.64
C ALA A 153 11.56 -15.70 14.49
N VAL A 154 10.99 -15.17 15.57
CA VAL A 154 9.62 -14.61 15.59
C VAL A 154 9.64 -13.13 15.92
N THR A 155 9.11 -12.34 14.99
CA THR A 155 8.92 -10.89 15.15
C THR A 155 7.44 -10.58 15.02
N VAL A 156 6.93 -9.71 15.88
CA VAL A 156 5.53 -9.24 15.85
C VAL A 156 5.50 -7.74 15.64
N GLY A 157 4.45 -7.26 14.98
CA GLY A 157 4.25 -5.84 14.73
C GLY A 157 2.79 -5.47 14.76
N PHE A 158 2.52 -4.24 15.14
CA PHE A 158 1.20 -3.64 15.23
C PHE A 158 1.24 -2.23 14.61
N THR A 159 0.19 -1.87 13.90
CA THR A 159 0.01 -0.52 13.35
C THR A 159 -1.38 -0.01 13.63
N ALA A 160 -1.48 1.16 14.25
CA ALA A 160 -2.70 1.94 14.34
C ALA A 160 -2.73 2.96 13.19
N LYS A 161 -3.88 3.12 12.53
CA LYS A 161 -4.08 4.11 11.46
C LYS A 161 -5.24 5.04 11.81
N LEU A 162 -5.02 6.34 11.61
CA LEU A 162 -6.03 7.38 11.66
C LEU A 162 -6.29 7.86 10.23
N ILE A 163 -7.55 7.91 9.84
CA ILE A 163 -7.99 8.20 8.48
C ILE A 163 -8.85 9.45 8.53
N SER A 164 -8.55 10.39 7.66
CA SER A 164 -9.30 11.63 7.48
C SER A 164 -9.56 11.81 5.99
N GLU A 165 -10.83 11.81 5.63
CA GLU A 165 -11.30 12.06 4.28
C GLU A 165 -11.94 13.46 4.27
N GLN A 166 -11.30 14.42 3.61
CA GLN A 166 -11.94 15.70 3.36
C GLN A 166 -12.52 15.68 1.96
N ILE A 167 -13.86 15.73 1.91
CA ILE A 167 -14.59 15.97 0.69
C ILE A 167 -15.30 17.33 0.82
N ASP A 168 -14.79 18.43 0.23
CA ASP A 168 -15.61 19.65 0.18
C ASP A 168 -16.84 19.42 -0.71
N ARG A 169 -17.92 20.10 -0.32
CA ARG A 169 -19.25 19.98 -0.90
C ARG A 169 -19.54 21.13 -1.85
#